data_AF-A0A177B443-F1
#
_entry.id   AF-A0A177B443-F1
#
_cell.length_a   1.000
_cell.length_b   1.000
_cell.length_c   1.000
_cell.angle_alpha   90.00
_cell.angle_beta   90.00
_cell.angle_gamma   90.00
#
_symmetry.space_group_name_H-M   'P 1'
#
loop_
_entity.id
_entity.type
_entity.pdbx_description
1 polymer ?
#
loop_
_entity_poly.entity_id
_entity_poly.type
_entity_poly.pdbx_seq_one_letter_code
_entity_poly.pdbx_strand_id
1 'polypeptide(L)'
;MTEDIVVRFVTNTEICKVPSQMKKAFEVAKYQFNSDCDWINTENAFKIAKRLTTKSIIFIANPTEIDDFSMLIQKRKKLYGPLVILYCNKNNMVMPRIKSKPIFSLTLNGLIICCSTMDEERRNNIYNKVEMMGGLFSQALTENVTHLVSAISGSKKYYVAINYNKKIMSPTWVEKLWESVCDYRDPKYNEFPFSEMKCPIFSGCIMSVSGFVSIDKIKLKELIETNGGEYSAKMKKNFCTHLIVLEAKGLLIFNLYIFGVNFFVP
;
A
#
# COMPACT_ATOMS: atom_id res chain seq x y z
N MET A 1 37.69 6.09 -6.21
CA MET A 1 37.46 4.65 -6.41
C MET A 1 36.01 4.47 -6.81
N THR A 2 35.72 4.45 -8.10
CA THR A 2 34.42 4.03 -8.62
C THR A 2 34.20 2.59 -8.17
N GLU A 3 33.17 2.34 -7.35
CA GLU A 3 32.80 0.96 -7.02
C GLU A 3 32.49 0.24 -8.34
N ASP A 4 33.17 -0.87 -8.63
CA ASP A 4 32.79 -1.75 -9.73
C ASP A 4 31.38 -2.29 -9.41
N ILE A 5 30.38 -1.77 -10.13
CA ILE A 5 28.97 -2.16 -10.00
C ILE A 5 28.67 -3.19 -11.09
N VAL A 6 28.14 -4.34 -10.68
CA VAL A 6 27.67 -5.40 -11.57
C VAL A 6 26.16 -5.48 -11.48
N VAL A 7 25.48 -5.50 -12.61
CA VAL A 7 24.02 -5.53 -12.67
C VAL A 7 23.56 -6.87 -13.25
N ARG A 8 22.63 -7.54 -12.58
CA ARG A 8 22.16 -8.88 -12.97
C ARG A 8 20.64 -8.90 -12.98
N PHE A 9 20.05 -9.06 -14.17
CA PHE A 9 18.61 -9.20 -14.33
C PHE A 9 18.22 -10.66 -14.12
N VAL A 10 17.34 -10.92 -13.16
CA VAL A 10 16.90 -12.26 -12.75
C VAL A 10 15.54 -12.54 -13.37
N THR A 11 15.47 -13.57 -14.21
CA THR A 11 14.23 -14.07 -14.81
C THR A 11 14.36 -15.56 -15.08
N ASN A 12 13.32 -16.33 -14.76
CA ASN A 12 13.21 -17.72 -15.22
C ASN A 12 12.48 -17.82 -16.57
N THR A 13 11.84 -16.73 -16.98
CA THR A 13 11.16 -16.62 -18.26
C THR A 13 12.16 -16.44 -19.41
N GLU A 14 11.89 -17.07 -20.55
CA GLU A 14 12.66 -16.86 -21.79
C GLU A 14 12.72 -15.37 -22.15
N ILE A 15 13.90 -14.88 -22.55
CA ILE A 15 14.15 -13.44 -22.81
C ILE A 15 13.16 -12.84 -23.81
N CYS A 16 12.71 -13.61 -24.81
CA CYS A 16 11.72 -13.17 -25.79
C CYS A 16 10.35 -12.85 -25.16
N LYS A 17 9.95 -13.56 -24.10
CA LYS A 17 8.68 -13.41 -23.38
C LYS A 17 8.76 -12.46 -22.18
N VAL A 18 9.94 -11.94 -21.85
CA VAL A 18 10.11 -10.97 -20.76
C VAL A 18 9.27 -9.71 -21.03
N PRO A 19 8.55 -9.19 -20.01
CA PRO A 19 7.73 -7.99 -20.13
C PRO A 19 8.49 -6.75 -20.60
N SER A 20 7.79 -5.88 -21.34
CA SER A 20 8.41 -4.74 -22.04
C SER A 20 9.17 -3.78 -21.11
N GLN A 21 8.66 -3.60 -19.90
CA GLN A 21 9.22 -2.72 -18.88
C GLN A 21 10.56 -3.25 -18.37
N MET A 22 10.68 -4.58 -18.23
CA MET A 22 11.93 -5.19 -17.81
C MET A 22 12.99 -5.12 -18.92
N LYS A 23 12.59 -5.28 -20.18
CA LYS A 23 13.47 -5.06 -21.34
C LYS A 23 13.96 -3.60 -21.43
N LYS A 24 13.05 -2.64 -21.27
CA LYS A 24 13.40 -1.21 -21.21
C LYS A 24 14.35 -0.90 -20.04
N ALA A 25 14.10 -1.48 -18.87
CA ALA A 25 14.98 -1.31 -17.71
C ALA A 25 16.38 -1.87 -17.97
N PHE A 26 16.49 -3.00 -18.70
CA PHE A 26 17.77 -3.58 -19.12
C PHE A 26 18.56 -2.66 -20.05
N GLU A 27 17.91 -2.07 -21.05
CA GLU A 27 18.55 -1.10 -21.97
C GLU A 27 19.08 0.12 -21.23
N VAL A 28 18.27 0.68 -20.31
CA VAL A 28 18.66 1.81 -19.45
C VAL A 28 19.84 1.44 -18.57
N ALA A 29 19.81 0.28 -17.92
CA ALA A 29 20.90 -0.17 -17.07
C ALA A 29 22.20 -0.38 -17.86
N LYS A 30 22.12 -0.97 -19.06
CA LYS A 30 23.29 -1.19 -19.92
C LYS A 30 23.96 0.13 -20.33
N TYR A 31 23.16 1.16 -20.60
CA TYR A 31 23.66 2.50 -20.90
C TYR A 31 24.31 3.16 -19.67
N GLN A 32 23.69 3.04 -18.50
CA GLN A 32 24.18 3.68 -17.27
C GLN A 32 25.41 3.00 -16.64
N PHE A 33 25.50 1.67 -16.72
CA PHE A 33 26.50 0.88 -15.97
C PHE A 33 27.59 0.24 -16.85
N ASN A 34 27.59 0.50 -18.16
CA ASN A 34 28.62 0.12 -19.13
C ASN A 34 29.12 -1.35 -19.02
N SER A 35 28.49 -2.23 -19.80
CA SER A 35 28.87 -3.62 -20.14
C SER A 35 28.78 -4.73 -19.08
N ASP A 36 28.77 -4.47 -17.77
CA ASP A 36 28.63 -5.56 -16.75
C ASP A 36 27.15 -5.83 -16.38
N CYS A 37 26.29 -5.91 -17.40
CA CYS A 37 24.84 -6.13 -17.31
C CYS A 37 24.41 -7.41 -18.03
N ASP A 38 24.02 -8.45 -17.30
CA ASP A 38 23.61 -9.74 -17.87
C ASP A 38 22.27 -10.24 -17.34
N TRP A 39 21.64 -11.12 -18.11
CA TRP A 39 20.49 -11.92 -17.69
C TRP A 39 20.95 -13.22 -17.03
N ILE A 40 20.32 -13.57 -15.91
CA ILE A 40 20.55 -14.81 -15.17
C ILE A 40 19.21 -15.39 -14.71
N ASN A 41 19.18 -16.70 -14.46
CA ASN A 41 18.05 -17.35 -13.79
C ASN A 41 18.15 -17.23 -12.26
N THR A 42 17.09 -17.61 -11.55
CA THR A 42 17.05 -17.52 -10.08
C THR A 42 18.14 -18.37 -9.42
N GLU A 43 18.39 -19.59 -9.91
CA GLU A 43 19.42 -20.47 -9.38
C GLU A 43 20.83 -19.85 -9.43
N ASN A 44 21.18 -19.25 -10.56
CA ASN A 44 22.46 -18.57 -10.72
C ASN A 44 22.53 -17.30 -9.87
N ALA A 45 21.42 -16.59 -9.69
CA ALA A 45 21.35 -15.47 -8.77
C ALA A 45 21.69 -15.91 -7.33
N PHE A 46 21.11 -17.02 -6.86
CA PHE A 46 21.44 -17.57 -5.54
C PHE A 46 22.89 -18.06 -5.44
N LYS A 47 23.44 -18.69 -6.50
CA LYS A 47 24.86 -19.09 -6.53
C LYS A 47 25.79 -17.88 -6.42
N ILE A 48 25.51 -16.80 -7.14
CA ILE A 48 26.27 -15.54 -7.06
C ILE A 48 26.10 -14.91 -5.69
N ALA A 49 24.89 -14.95 -5.13
CA ALA A 49 24.59 -14.39 -3.83
C ALA A 49 25.27 -15.14 -2.67
N LYS A 50 25.65 -16.41 -2.83
CA LYS A 50 26.48 -17.14 -1.84
C LYS A 50 27.96 -16.80 -1.91
N ARG A 51 28.46 -16.28 -3.04
CA ARG A 51 29.89 -15.99 -3.22
C ARG A 51 30.29 -14.69 -2.53
N LEU A 52 31.49 -14.68 -1.95
CA LEU A 52 32.15 -13.46 -1.50
C LEU A 52 32.60 -12.66 -2.73
N THR A 53 32.37 -11.36 -2.71
CA THR A 53 32.69 -10.46 -3.82
C THR A 53 33.20 -9.13 -3.29
N THR A 54 34.19 -8.57 -3.98
CA THR A 54 34.65 -7.20 -3.74
C THR A 54 33.79 -6.18 -4.47
N LYS A 55 33.09 -6.58 -5.54
CA LYS A 55 32.22 -5.74 -6.36
C LYS A 55 30.84 -5.53 -5.73
N SER A 56 30.19 -4.42 -6.05
CA SER A 56 28.79 -4.18 -5.67
C SER A 56 27.86 -4.81 -6.69
N ILE A 57 27.03 -5.77 -6.29
CA ILE A 57 26.10 -6.48 -7.18
C ILE A 57 24.69 -5.94 -6.99
N ILE A 58 24.04 -5.59 -8.09
CA ILE A 58 22.64 -5.15 -8.15
C ILE A 58 21.84 -6.20 -8.91
N PHE A 59 21.01 -6.95 -8.19
CA PHE A 59 20.02 -7.84 -8.76
C PHE A 59 18.75 -7.06 -9.12
N ILE A 60 18.18 -7.37 -10.28
CA ILE A 60 16.95 -6.75 -10.76
C ILE A 60 15.96 -7.85 -11.10
N ALA A 61 14.81 -7.84 -10.44
CA ALA A 61 13.82 -8.89 -10.61
C ALA A 61 12.40 -8.37 -10.34
N ASN A 62 11.42 -9.09 -10.84
CA ASN A 62 10.05 -8.91 -10.37
C ASN A 62 9.86 -9.61 -9.02
N PRO A 63 9.09 -9.05 -8.08
CA PRO A 63 8.72 -9.76 -6.86
C PRO A 63 8.15 -11.17 -7.08
N THR A 64 7.50 -11.45 -8.21
CA THR A 64 6.94 -12.79 -8.52
C THR A 64 7.97 -13.81 -9.01
N GLU A 65 9.18 -13.39 -9.35
CA GLU A 65 10.23 -14.27 -9.88
C GLU A 65 11.11 -14.84 -8.76
N ILE A 66 11.02 -14.33 -7.53
CA ILE A 66 11.90 -14.72 -6.42
C ILE A 66 11.05 -14.98 -5.17
N ASP A 67 11.15 -16.21 -4.66
CA ASP A 67 10.43 -16.61 -3.44
C ASP A 67 11.11 -16.10 -2.16
N ASP A 68 12.45 -16.13 -2.09
CA ASP A 68 13.23 -15.68 -0.94
C ASP A 68 14.24 -14.58 -1.31
N PHE A 69 13.95 -13.36 -0.84
CA PHE A 69 14.80 -12.19 -1.06
C PHE A 69 16.01 -12.14 -0.10
N SER A 70 15.96 -12.84 1.03
CA SER A 70 16.93 -12.69 2.12
C SER A 70 18.35 -13.00 1.68
N MET A 71 18.51 -13.97 0.77
CA MET A 71 19.80 -14.36 0.23
C MET A 71 20.41 -13.31 -0.71
N LEU A 72 19.57 -12.55 -1.41
CA LEU A 72 19.99 -11.57 -2.42
C LEU A 72 20.31 -10.19 -1.83
N ILE A 73 19.97 -9.98 -0.56
CA ILE A 73 20.19 -8.71 0.16
C ILE A 73 21.24 -8.93 1.23
N GLN A 74 22.47 -8.51 0.93
CA GLN A 74 23.61 -8.65 1.83
C GLN A 74 24.53 -7.44 1.68
N LYS A 75 25.61 -7.39 2.45
CA LYS A 75 26.65 -6.38 2.26
C LYS A 75 27.14 -6.42 0.80
N ARG A 76 27.08 -5.27 0.10
CA ARG A 76 27.39 -5.09 -1.33
C ARG A 76 26.46 -5.81 -2.32
N LYS A 77 25.33 -6.38 -1.88
CA LYS A 77 24.32 -7.00 -2.75
C LYS A 77 22.96 -6.36 -2.52
N LYS A 78 22.36 -5.86 -3.59
CA LYS A 78 21.12 -5.09 -3.55
C LYS A 78 20.12 -5.71 -4.51
N LEU A 79 18.84 -5.73 -4.16
CA LEU A 79 17.76 -6.24 -5.01
C LEU A 79 16.74 -5.13 -5.28
N TYR A 80 16.60 -4.77 -6.55
CA TYR A 80 15.60 -3.80 -7.00
C TYR A 80 14.62 -4.40 -8.00
N GLY A 81 13.49 -3.73 -8.17
CA GLY A 81 12.59 -3.98 -9.28
C GLY A 81 12.95 -3.16 -10.52
N PRO A 82 12.56 -3.63 -11.71
CA PRO A 82 12.82 -2.90 -12.95
C PRO A 82 12.15 -1.53 -12.98
N LEU A 83 11.00 -1.36 -12.29
CA LEU A 83 10.31 -0.08 -12.19
C LEU A 83 11.15 0.99 -11.48
N VAL A 84 12.01 0.60 -10.52
CA VAL A 84 12.90 1.54 -9.83
C VAL A 84 13.88 2.18 -10.81
N ILE A 85 14.46 1.39 -11.71
CA ILE A 85 15.45 1.87 -12.68
C ILE A 85 14.80 2.82 -13.68
N LEU A 86 13.63 2.44 -14.20
CA LEU A 86 12.85 3.29 -15.10
C LEU A 86 12.50 4.61 -14.44
N TYR A 87 12.03 4.56 -13.19
CA TYR A 87 11.69 5.75 -12.41
C TYR A 87 12.91 6.63 -12.14
N CYS A 88 14.03 6.06 -11.72
CA CYS A 88 15.26 6.78 -11.42
C CYS A 88 15.83 7.45 -12.67
N ASN A 89 15.86 6.74 -13.80
CA ASN A 89 16.33 7.27 -15.07
C ASN A 89 15.46 8.42 -15.56
N LYS A 90 14.12 8.29 -15.49
CA LYS A 90 13.19 9.34 -15.93
C LYS A 90 13.30 10.62 -15.11
N ASN A 91 13.56 10.51 -13.81
CA ASN A 91 13.62 11.65 -12.89
C ASN A 91 15.06 12.12 -12.59
N ASN A 92 16.07 11.59 -13.28
CA ASN A 92 17.49 11.85 -12.99
C ASN A 92 17.85 11.66 -11.50
N MET A 93 17.28 10.63 -10.87
CA MET A 93 17.49 10.31 -9.46
C MET A 93 18.50 9.18 -9.29
N VAL A 94 19.25 9.22 -8.19
CA VAL A 94 20.06 8.08 -7.75
C VAL A 94 19.17 6.99 -7.14
N MET A 95 19.56 5.73 -7.37
CA MET A 95 18.83 4.60 -6.79
C MET A 95 18.79 4.68 -5.25
N PRO A 96 17.64 4.40 -4.63
CA PRO A 96 17.45 4.53 -3.19
C PRO A 96 18.31 3.51 -2.45
N ARG A 97 18.86 3.87 -1.28
CA ARG A 97 19.68 2.95 -0.50
C ARG A 97 18.81 1.86 0.13
N ILE A 98 19.13 0.61 -0.19
CA ILE A 98 18.55 -0.55 0.49
C ILE A 98 19.22 -0.76 1.84
N LYS A 99 18.42 -0.85 2.91
CA LYS A 99 18.88 -1.22 4.25
C LYS A 99 18.77 -2.72 4.48
N SER A 100 17.54 -3.24 4.50
CA SER A 100 17.24 -4.64 4.84
C SER A 100 16.22 -5.31 3.92
N LYS A 101 15.47 -4.53 3.12
CA LYS A 101 14.40 -5.04 2.25
C LYS A 101 14.59 -4.59 0.80
N PRO A 102 14.14 -5.41 -0.18
CA PRO A 102 14.25 -5.05 -1.59
C PRO A 102 13.29 -3.89 -1.90
N ILE A 103 13.60 -3.11 -2.92
CA ILE A 103 12.72 -2.04 -3.39
C ILE A 103 12.33 -2.35 -4.83
N PHE A 104 11.08 -2.75 -5.04
CA PHE A 104 10.55 -3.16 -6.34
C PHE A 104 9.93 -2.01 -7.14
N SER A 105 9.44 -0.99 -6.44
CA SER A 105 8.93 0.24 -7.06
C SER A 105 9.21 1.43 -6.15
N LEU A 106 9.07 2.64 -6.70
CA LEU A 106 9.10 3.91 -5.96
C LEU A 106 7.72 4.58 -5.91
N THR A 107 6.65 3.80 -6.11
CA THR A 107 5.26 4.25 -6.08
C THR A 107 4.92 5.02 -4.80
N LEU A 108 5.40 4.52 -3.65
CA LEU A 108 5.12 5.10 -2.33
C LEU A 108 6.28 5.97 -1.80
N ASN A 109 7.25 6.31 -2.66
CA ASN A 109 8.40 7.11 -2.27
C ASN A 109 7.97 8.48 -1.70
N GLY A 110 8.47 8.80 -0.50
CA GLY A 110 8.11 10.03 0.23
C GLY A 110 6.81 9.94 1.03
N LEU A 111 6.11 8.80 1.02
CA LEU A 111 4.93 8.58 1.86
C LEU A 111 5.30 7.87 3.16
N ILE A 112 4.67 8.29 4.25
CA ILE A 112 4.78 7.66 5.57
C ILE A 112 3.39 7.14 5.94
N ILE A 113 3.28 5.82 6.06
CA ILE A 113 2.00 5.12 6.26
C ILE A 113 1.89 4.62 7.70
N CYS A 114 0.73 4.82 8.31
CA CYS A 114 0.38 4.22 9.61
C CYS A 114 -0.86 3.35 9.46
N CYS A 115 -0.90 2.19 10.11
CA CYS A 115 -2.09 1.35 10.14
C CYS A 115 -2.91 1.57 11.44
N SER A 116 -4.23 1.54 11.32
CA SER A 116 -5.19 1.53 12.44
C SER A 116 -6.17 0.38 12.32
N THR A 117 -6.52 -0.21 13.47
CA THR A 117 -7.52 -1.29 13.60
C THR A 117 -7.30 -2.43 12.62
N MET A 118 -6.15 -3.09 12.73
CA MET A 118 -5.77 -4.26 11.93
C MET A 118 -5.05 -5.26 12.83
N ASP A 119 -5.24 -6.54 12.54
CA ASP A 119 -4.46 -7.62 13.12
C ASP A 119 -2.97 -7.48 12.79
N GLU A 120 -2.12 -8.07 13.62
CA GLU A 120 -0.67 -7.90 13.50
C GLU A 120 -0.11 -8.48 12.20
N GLU A 121 -0.62 -9.63 11.77
CA GLU A 121 -0.19 -10.30 10.55
C GLU A 121 -0.47 -9.44 9.31
N ARG A 122 -1.71 -8.97 9.16
CA ARG A 122 -2.12 -8.11 8.04
C ARG A 122 -1.41 -6.77 8.07
N ARG A 123 -1.21 -6.19 9.26
CA ARG A 123 -0.44 -4.95 9.43
C ARG A 123 1.00 -5.13 8.96
N ASN A 124 1.66 -6.21 9.38
CA ASN A 124 3.04 -6.50 8.97
C ASN A 124 3.15 -6.75 7.47
N ASN A 125 2.18 -7.45 6.87
CA ASN A 125 2.10 -7.64 5.43
C ASN A 125 2.01 -6.29 4.67
N ILE A 126 1.17 -5.37 5.15
CA ILE A 126 1.08 -4.02 4.57
C ILE A 126 2.41 -3.27 4.70
N TYR A 127 3.03 -3.27 5.89
CA TYR A 127 4.32 -2.59 6.08
C TYR A 127 5.42 -3.17 5.20
N ASN A 128 5.46 -4.49 5.01
CA ASN A 128 6.38 -5.14 4.09
C ASN A 128 6.18 -4.62 2.65
N LYS A 129 4.95 -4.62 2.15
CA LYS A 129 4.62 -4.10 0.82
C LYS A 129 4.96 -2.62 0.68
N VAL A 130 4.71 -1.81 1.71
CA VAL A 130 5.02 -0.37 1.73
C VAL A 130 6.52 -0.13 1.57
N GLU A 131 7.36 -0.81 2.37
CA GLU A 131 8.82 -0.68 2.26
C GLU A 131 9.32 -1.14 0.89
N MET A 132 8.76 -2.25 0.38
CA MET A 132 9.10 -2.78 -0.93
C MET A 132 8.67 -1.86 -2.09
N MET A 133 7.73 -0.95 -1.87
CA MET A 133 7.34 0.11 -2.81
C MET A 133 8.03 1.45 -2.52
N GLY A 134 9.07 1.46 -1.69
CA GLY A 134 9.90 2.64 -1.39
C GLY A 134 9.28 3.62 -0.39
N GLY A 135 8.16 3.25 0.23
CA GLY A 135 7.53 4.04 1.29
C GLY A 135 8.14 3.76 2.66
N LEU A 136 7.79 4.60 3.63
CA LEU A 136 8.12 4.40 5.03
C LEU A 136 6.85 4.09 5.81
N PHE A 137 6.98 3.41 6.95
CA PHE A 137 5.86 3.18 7.84
C PHE A 137 6.16 3.68 9.26
N SER A 138 5.10 3.98 10.00
CA SER A 138 5.17 4.33 11.42
C SER A 138 4.11 3.57 12.21
N GLN A 139 4.53 2.96 13.32
CA GLN A 139 3.61 2.25 14.22
C GLN A 139 2.69 3.22 14.98
N ALA A 140 3.20 4.43 15.26
CA ALA A 140 2.46 5.51 15.89
C ALA A 140 1.97 6.52 14.84
N LEU A 141 0.82 7.13 15.10
CA LEU A 141 0.33 8.22 14.27
C LEU A 141 1.05 9.50 14.71
N THR A 142 2.09 9.87 13.97
CA THR A 142 2.91 11.09 14.21
C THR A 142 2.60 12.14 13.15
N GLU A 143 3.08 13.38 13.35
CA GLU A 143 2.87 14.48 12.41
C GLU A 143 3.45 14.20 11.02
N ASN A 144 4.53 13.43 10.94
CA ASN A 144 5.17 13.06 9.68
C ASN A 144 4.37 12.04 8.87
N VAL A 145 3.41 11.34 9.48
CA VAL A 145 2.54 10.40 8.76
C VAL A 145 1.74 11.16 7.71
N THR A 146 1.75 10.67 6.47
CA THR A 146 1.01 11.27 5.36
C THR A 146 -0.31 10.54 5.11
N HIS A 147 -0.35 9.23 5.33
CA HIS A 147 -1.53 8.40 5.11
C HIS A 147 -1.81 7.47 6.29
N LEU A 148 -3.08 7.35 6.66
CA LEU A 148 -3.59 6.35 7.58
C LEU A 148 -4.28 5.25 6.78
N VAL A 149 -3.86 4.00 6.94
CA VAL A 149 -4.57 2.83 6.41
C VAL A 149 -5.47 2.29 7.51
N SER A 150 -6.76 2.20 7.24
CA SER A 150 -7.73 1.70 8.21
C SER A 150 -8.86 0.94 7.55
N ALA A 151 -9.19 -0.23 8.09
CA ALA A 151 -10.32 -1.05 7.65
C ALA A 151 -11.66 -0.54 8.20
N ILE A 152 -11.65 0.13 9.35
CA ILE A 152 -12.84 0.50 10.12
C ILE A 152 -12.77 1.98 10.49
N SER A 153 -13.85 2.71 10.24
CA SER A 153 -13.99 4.11 10.65
C SER A 153 -14.17 4.24 12.17
N GLY A 154 -13.77 5.38 12.76
CA GLY A 154 -14.11 5.72 14.14
C GLY A 154 -13.12 5.23 15.22
N SER A 155 -11.96 4.71 14.84
CA SER A 155 -10.88 4.48 15.81
C SER A 155 -10.26 5.79 16.31
N LYS A 156 -9.60 5.78 17.49
CA LYS A 156 -8.88 6.98 18.00
C LYS A 156 -7.91 7.55 16.97
N LYS A 157 -7.12 6.69 16.30
CA LYS A 157 -6.20 7.09 15.23
C LYS A 157 -6.94 7.64 14.00
N TYR A 158 -8.13 7.12 13.68
CA TYR A 158 -8.95 7.62 12.56
C TYR A 158 -9.37 9.07 12.80
N TYR A 159 -9.91 9.40 13.98
CA TYR A 159 -10.30 10.78 14.31
C TYR A 159 -9.10 11.73 14.37
N VAL A 160 -7.98 11.28 14.96
CA VAL A 160 -6.74 12.07 14.96
C VAL A 160 -6.27 12.32 13.52
N ALA A 161 -6.31 11.31 12.64
CA ALA A 161 -5.94 11.48 11.24
C ALA A 161 -6.84 12.49 10.51
N ILE A 162 -8.15 12.51 10.79
CA ILE A 162 -9.07 13.53 10.27
C ILE A 162 -8.66 14.92 10.77
N ASN A 163 -8.45 15.09 12.07
CA ASN A 163 -8.12 16.38 12.67
C ASN A 163 -6.82 16.98 12.11
N TYR A 164 -5.85 16.13 11.77
CA TYR A 164 -4.58 16.54 11.15
C TYR A 164 -4.61 16.50 9.61
N ASN A 165 -5.79 16.42 8.98
CA ASN A 165 -5.99 16.37 7.53
C ASN A 165 -5.13 15.30 6.82
N LYS A 166 -4.92 14.16 7.47
CA LYS A 166 -4.19 13.01 6.90
C LYS A 166 -5.12 12.26 5.96
N LYS A 167 -4.57 11.69 4.88
CA LYS A 167 -5.35 10.88 3.93
C LYS A 167 -5.67 9.52 4.54
N ILE A 168 -6.95 9.15 4.60
CA ILE A 168 -7.38 7.86 5.16
C ILE A 168 -7.74 6.91 4.01
N MET A 169 -7.00 5.82 3.91
CA MET A 169 -7.07 4.84 2.83
C MET A 169 -7.54 3.49 3.36
N SER A 170 -8.21 2.73 2.49
CA SER A 170 -8.53 1.32 2.71
C SER A 170 -7.25 0.45 2.66
N PRO A 171 -7.19 -0.69 3.38
CA PRO A 171 -6.14 -1.69 3.18
C PRO A 171 -5.97 -2.16 1.72
N THR A 172 -7.08 -2.23 0.97
CA THR A 172 -7.09 -2.64 -0.44
C THR A 172 -6.28 -1.70 -1.34
N TRP A 173 -6.05 -0.45 -0.88
CA TRP A 173 -5.19 0.49 -1.58
C TRP A 173 -3.77 -0.04 -1.75
N VAL A 174 -3.15 -0.50 -0.66
CA VAL A 174 -1.77 -1.02 -0.69
C VAL A 174 -1.70 -2.32 -1.48
N GLU A 175 -2.72 -3.16 -1.37
CA GLU A 175 -2.84 -4.42 -2.10
C GLU A 175 -2.88 -4.19 -3.61
N LYS A 176 -3.77 -3.31 -4.11
CA LYS A 176 -3.87 -2.99 -5.53
C LYS A 176 -2.62 -2.29 -6.09
N LEU A 177 -1.98 -1.44 -5.30
CA LEU A 177 -0.69 -0.84 -5.70
C LEU A 177 0.39 -1.92 -5.87
N TRP A 178 0.43 -2.88 -4.95
CA TRP A 178 1.37 -4.00 -5.01
C TRP A 178 1.11 -4.90 -6.22
N GLU A 179 -0.13 -5.26 -6.48
CA GLU A 179 -0.53 -6.02 -7.68
C GLU A 179 -0.09 -5.32 -8.97
N SER A 180 -0.29 -4.00 -9.05
CA SER A 180 0.18 -3.21 -10.19
C SER A 180 1.69 -3.30 -10.38
N VAL A 181 2.47 -3.26 -9.30
CA VAL A 181 3.93 -3.42 -9.33
C VAL A 181 4.33 -4.81 -9.83
N CYS A 182 3.64 -5.87 -9.37
CA CYS A 182 3.83 -7.23 -9.87
C CYS A 182 3.52 -7.35 -11.37
N ASP A 183 2.56 -6.58 -11.88
CA ASP A 183 2.22 -6.52 -13.31
C ASP A 183 3.12 -5.57 -14.13
N TYR A 184 4.22 -5.08 -13.55
CA TYR A 184 5.10 -4.08 -14.18
C TYR A 184 4.38 -2.78 -14.56
N ARG A 185 3.31 -2.42 -13.86
CA ARG A 185 2.60 -1.15 -14.02
C ARG A 185 3.01 -0.21 -12.89
N ASP A 186 3.46 0.98 -13.22
CA ASP A 186 3.78 2.00 -12.22
C ASP A 186 2.53 2.88 -11.99
N PRO A 187 1.89 2.80 -10.81
CA PRO A 187 0.70 3.60 -10.47
C PRO A 187 0.95 5.11 -10.41
N LYS A 188 2.21 5.56 -10.45
CA LYS A 188 2.53 6.99 -10.47
C LYS A 188 2.38 7.61 -11.87
N TYR A 189 2.39 6.79 -12.92
CA TYR A 189 2.21 7.24 -14.31
C TYR A 189 0.86 6.85 -14.91
N ASN A 190 0.16 5.88 -14.32
CA ASN A 190 -1.22 5.57 -14.65
C ASN A 190 -2.08 6.18 -13.56
N GLU A 191 -2.94 7.16 -13.90
CA GLU A 191 -3.90 7.82 -13.01
C GLU A 191 -4.61 6.81 -12.10
N PHE A 192 -4.01 6.53 -10.95
CA PHE A 192 -4.55 5.56 -10.03
C PHE A 192 -5.67 6.26 -9.29
N PRO A 193 -6.91 5.72 -9.26
CA PRO A 193 -8.04 6.43 -8.71
C PRO A 193 -7.93 6.48 -7.18
N PHE A 194 -7.12 7.40 -6.68
CA PHE A 194 -6.89 7.65 -5.25
C PHE A 194 -8.21 7.95 -4.52
N SER A 195 -9.21 8.49 -5.23
CA SER A 195 -10.56 8.74 -4.74
C SER A 195 -11.31 7.45 -4.38
N GLU A 196 -11.16 6.39 -5.19
CA GLU A 196 -11.93 5.14 -5.07
C GLU A 196 -11.43 4.22 -3.95
N MET A 197 -10.28 4.51 -3.36
CA MET A 197 -9.68 3.65 -2.31
C MET A 197 -9.57 4.35 -0.96
N LYS A 198 -10.24 5.50 -0.81
CA LYS A 198 -10.44 6.11 0.51
C LYS A 198 -11.22 5.15 1.39
N CYS A 199 -10.93 5.16 2.69
CA CYS A 199 -11.75 4.45 3.67
C CYS A 199 -13.13 5.14 3.72
N PRO A 200 -14.23 4.43 3.39
CA PRO A 200 -15.56 5.01 3.47
C PRO A 200 -15.89 5.48 4.89
N ILE A 201 -16.71 6.52 5.01
CA ILE A 201 -16.99 7.17 6.30
C ILE A 201 -17.75 6.25 7.28
N PHE A 202 -18.46 5.23 6.77
CA PHE A 202 -19.16 4.24 7.59
C PHE A 202 -18.55 2.84 7.46
N SER A 203 -17.29 2.72 7.05
CA SER A 203 -16.62 1.43 6.92
C SER A 203 -16.60 0.68 8.25
N GLY A 204 -17.20 -0.52 8.27
CA GLY A 204 -17.35 -1.33 9.48
C GLY A 204 -18.46 -0.88 10.44
N CYS A 205 -19.29 0.10 10.04
CA CYS A 205 -20.49 0.48 10.78
C CYS A 205 -21.67 -0.40 10.37
N ILE A 206 -22.33 -1.04 11.34
CA ILE A 206 -23.58 -1.75 11.16
C ILE A 206 -24.66 -0.94 11.89
N MET A 207 -25.56 -0.32 11.15
CA MET A 207 -26.42 0.75 11.67
C MET A 207 -27.89 0.35 11.57
N SER A 208 -28.64 0.54 12.66
CA SER A 208 -30.10 0.41 12.68
C SER A 208 -30.75 1.77 12.85
N VAL A 209 -31.94 1.96 12.29
CA VAL A 209 -32.69 3.23 12.34
C VAL A 209 -34.03 3.01 13.03
N SER A 210 -34.34 3.81 14.06
CA SER A 210 -35.59 3.75 14.83
C SER A 210 -36.19 5.14 15.06
N GLY A 211 -37.52 5.24 15.13
CA GLY A 211 -38.21 6.52 15.33
C GLY A 211 -38.33 7.40 14.08
N PHE A 212 -38.03 6.88 12.89
CA PHE A 212 -38.20 7.57 11.60
C PHE A 212 -39.39 7.01 10.81
N VAL A 213 -40.02 7.87 10.00
CA VAL A 213 -41.03 7.45 9.02
C VAL A 213 -40.40 6.60 7.91
N SER A 214 -41.22 5.80 7.21
CA SER A 214 -40.73 4.82 6.22
C SER A 214 -39.87 5.44 5.13
N ILE A 215 -40.22 6.64 4.66
CA ILE A 215 -39.47 7.31 3.59
C ILE A 215 -38.07 7.74 4.03
N ASP A 216 -37.92 8.24 5.27
CA ASP A 216 -36.62 8.63 5.82
C ASP A 216 -35.77 7.43 6.16
N LYS A 217 -36.37 6.31 6.57
CA LYS A 217 -35.65 5.04 6.75
C LYS A 217 -35.03 4.54 5.45
N ILE A 218 -35.74 4.68 4.32
CA ILE A 218 -35.21 4.30 3.01
C ILE A 218 -34.03 5.21 2.64
N LYS A 219 -34.18 6.53 2.77
CA LYS A 219 -33.09 7.48 2.51
C LYS A 219 -31.87 7.25 3.39
N LEU A 220 -32.06 7.01 4.69
CA LEU A 220 -30.98 6.71 5.63
C LEU A 220 -30.29 5.39 5.28
N LYS A 221 -31.06 4.36 4.92
CA LYS A 221 -30.49 3.09 4.44
C LYS A 221 -29.60 3.32 3.22
N GLU A 222 -30.11 4.02 2.20
CA GLU A 222 -29.35 4.32 0.98
C GLU A 222 -28.07 5.09 1.30
N LEU A 223 -28.14 6.08 2.18
CA LEU A 223 -26.99 6.89 2.59
C LEU A 223 -25.95 6.07 3.37
N ILE A 224 -26.39 5.17 4.25
CA ILE A 224 -25.50 4.26 4.99
C ILE A 224 -24.76 3.33 4.02
N GLU A 225 -25.50 2.67 3.13
CA GLU A 225 -24.96 1.69 2.18
C GLU A 225 -24.04 2.34 1.15
N THR A 226 -24.43 3.51 0.61
CA THR A 226 -23.61 4.28 -0.36
C THR A 226 -22.30 4.76 0.24
N ASN A 227 -22.23 4.94 1.57
CA ASN A 227 -21.05 5.40 2.30
C ASN A 227 -20.29 4.25 2.99
N GLY A 228 -20.54 3.00 2.58
CA GLY A 228 -19.78 1.81 2.99
C GLY A 228 -20.15 1.22 4.35
N GLY A 229 -21.31 1.61 4.92
CA GLY A 229 -21.89 0.98 6.09
C GLY A 229 -22.90 -0.09 5.74
N GLU A 230 -23.28 -0.92 6.71
CA GLU A 230 -24.31 -1.95 6.57
C GLU A 230 -25.58 -1.52 7.31
N TYR A 231 -26.72 -1.52 6.62
CA TYR A 231 -28.00 -1.25 7.25
C TYR A 231 -28.61 -2.52 7.84
N SER A 232 -29.03 -2.46 9.10
CA SER A 232 -29.77 -3.53 9.76
C SER A 232 -31.17 -3.08 10.14
N ALA A 233 -32.19 -3.76 9.60
CA ALA A 233 -33.60 -3.42 9.81
C ALA A 233 -34.06 -3.53 11.28
N LYS A 234 -33.36 -4.33 12.09
CA LYS A 234 -33.63 -4.50 13.53
C LYS A 234 -32.32 -4.39 14.30
N MET A 235 -32.36 -3.70 15.43
CA MET A 235 -31.23 -3.62 16.35
C MET A 235 -30.94 -5.01 16.93
N LYS A 236 -29.78 -5.58 16.59
CA LYS A 236 -29.28 -6.84 17.14
C LYS A 236 -28.14 -6.55 18.10
N LYS A 237 -28.29 -6.95 19.36
CA LYS A 237 -27.25 -6.81 20.40
C LYS A 237 -25.99 -7.56 19.96
N ASN A 238 -24.82 -6.95 20.16
CA ASN A 238 -23.50 -7.46 19.76
C ASN A 238 -23.28 -7.63 18.24
N PHE A 239 -24.15 -7.05 17.41
CA PHE A 239 -24.03 -7.08 15.96
C PHE A 239 -24.11 -5.67 15.38
N CYS A 240 -25.13 -4.89 15.75
CA CYS A 240 -25.21 -3.49 15.37
C CYS A 240 -24.20 -2.66 16.15
N THR A 241 -23.42 -1.85 15.44
CA THR A 241 -22.44 -0.93 16.06
C THR A 241 -23.06 0.43 16.39
N HIS A 242 -24.08 0.86 15.65
CA HIS A 242 -24.76 2.14 15.86
C HIS A 242 -26.28 1.99 15.78
N LEU A 243 -26.98 2.80 16.56
CA LEU A 243 -28.43 2.98 16.48
C LEU A 243 -28.69 4.47 16.20
N ILE A 244 -29.45 4.78 15.16
CA ILE A 244 -29.88 6.14 14.80
C ILE A 244 -31.31 6.32 15.29
N VAL A 245 -31.53 7.31 16.15
CA VAL A 245 -32.86 7.67 16.69
C VAL A 245 -33.14 9.17 16.54
N LEU A 246 -34.40 9.52 16.32
CA LEU A 246 -34.85 10.91 16.19
C LEU A 246 -34.87 11.64 17.55
N GLU A 247 -35.29 10.95 18.61
CA GLU A 247 -35.25 11.43 19.98
C GLU A 247 -34.67 10.35 20.89
N ALA A 248 -33.83 10.76 21.85
CA ALA A 248 -33.29 9.88 22.87
C ALA A 248 -34.35 9.58 23.96
N LYS A 249 -35.45 8.92 23.58
CA LYS A 249 -36.48 8.43 24.51
C LYS A 249 -36.49 6.90 24.47
N GLY A 250 -35.89 6.27 25.48
CA GLY A 250 -35.81 4.81 25.64
C GLY A 250 -34.66 4.36 26.56
N LEU A 251 -34.78 3.17 27.16
CA LEU A 251 -33.90 2.62 28.21
C LEU A 251 -32.50 2.16 27.76
N LEU A 252 -32.16 2.35 26.49
CA LEU A 252 -30.91 1.87 25.88
C LEU A 252 -30.21 3.01 25.12
N ILE A 253 -29.81 4.04 25.84
CA ILE A 253 -28.95 5.10 25.31
C ILE A 253 -27.52 4.81 25.80
N PHE A 254 -26.71 4.20 24.93
CA PHE A 254 -25.27 4.27 25.06
C PHE A 254 -24.73 4.85 23.76
N ASN A 255 -24.47 6.17 23.79
CA ASN A 255 -23.74 6.98 22.81
C ASN A 255 -24.34 7.10 21.39
N LEU A 256 -25.31 8.00 21.25
CA LEU A 256 -25.40 8.81 20.04
C LEU A 256 -24.35 9.94 20.16
N TYR A 257 -23.20 9.76 19.53
CA TYR A 257 -22.30 10.84 19.13
C TYR A 257 -21.76 10.48 17.74
N ILE A 258 -22.65 10.48 16.76
CA ILE A 258 -22.23 10.50 15.35
C ILE A 258 -21.93 11.96 15.04
N PHE A 259 -20.63 12.28 15.11
CA PHE A 259 -19.97 13.44 14.53
C PHE A 259 -20.60 14.80 14.84
N GLY A 260 -19.84 15.65 15.55
CA GLY A 260 -19.98 17.11 15.52
C GLY A 260 -19.65 17.70 14.13
N VAL A 261 -20.20 17.12 13.07
CA VAL A 261 -20.09 17.54 11.68
C VAL A 261 -21.52 17.61 11.16
N ASN A 262 -22.01 18.84 10.98
CA ASN A 262 -23.24 19.09 10.23
C ASN A 262 -23.04 18.53 8.82
N PHE A 263 -23.71 17.43 8.48
CA PHE A 263 -23.89 17.04 7.08
C PHE A 263 -24.88 18.03 6.45
N PHE A 264 -24.35 19.15 5.95
CA PHE A 264 -24.99 19.89 4.88
C PHE A 264 -24.82 19.05 3.61
N VAL A 265 -25.91 18.47 3.13
CA VAL A 265 -26.04 18.12 1.72
C VAL A 265 -26.55 19.39 1.03
N PRO A 266 -25.94 19.85 -0.08
CA PRO A 266 -26.40 21.04 -0.80
C PRO A 266 -27.84 20.90 -1.31
#